data_AF-A0A7L9BQK2-F1
#
_entry.id   AF-A0A7L9BQK2-F1
#
_cell.length_a   1.000
_cell.length_b   1.000
_cell.length_c   1.000
_cell.angle_alpha   90.00
_cell.angle_beta   90.00
_cell.angle_gamma   90.00
#
_symmetry.space_group_name_H-M   'P 1'
#
loop_
_entity.id
_entity.type
_entity.pdbx_description
1 polymer ?
#
loop_
_entity_poly.entity_id
_entity_poly.type
_entity_poly.pdbx_seq_one_letter_code
_entity_poly.pdbx_strand_id
1 'polypeptide(L)'
;MKATMIWDWPTRLFHWSFAGGILAAAFIALALGEHHTLFPYHAILGLTLALILALRLVWGVIGTRHARFRDFAFGPRAVLAYAASLLGRAPQRHSGHNPGSAWVIFALLAVAAVIITTGVMLGRGFEAAKEIHETAVWVMLALAAVHVLGVAFHTLRYRENITASMVHGRKDAPAEHGIPSAKPITAIVAAVLVAAWTLSLVTGFDPARATTTIPGVGVTLRLAESPEREPDRRPENRADRHDDDD
;
A
#
# COMPACT_ATOMS: atom_id res chain seq x y z
N MET A 1 -1.95 31.55 14.23
CA MET A 1 -2.95 30.52 14.57
C MET A 1 -2.27 29.61 15.62
N LYS A 2 -2.97 28.63 16.24
CA LYS A 2 -2.37 27.75 17.27
C LYS A 2 -2.19 26.34 16.71
N ALA A 3 -1.18 25.63 17.20
CA ALA A 3 -0.96 24.22 16.87
C ALA A 3 -2.11 23.36 17.41
N THR A 4 -2.95 22.87 16.50
CA THR A 4 -4.16 22.09 16.79
C THR A 4 -3.95 20.65 16.35
N MET A 5 -4.38 19.68 17.17
CA MET A 5 -4.29 18.26 16.84
C MET A 5 -5.32 17.90 15.78
N ILE A 6 -4.87 17.48 14.60
CA ILE A 6 -5.74 17.15 13.45
C ILE A 6 -5.69 15.65 13.17
N TRP A 7 -4.50 15.05 13.16
CA TRP A 7 -4.32 13.66 12.81
C TRP A 7 -4.17 12.81 14.07
N ASP A 8 -4.97 11.75 14.17
CA ASP A 8 -4.80 10.73 15.21
C ASP A 8 -3.62 9.78 14.89
N TRP A 9 -3.17 9.03 15.90
CA TRP A 9 -2.09 8.04 15.74
C TRP A 9 -2.44 6.93 14.75
N PRO A 10 -3.64 6.32 14.76
CA PRO A 10 -3.96 5.25 13.82
C PRO A 10 -3.87 5.68 12.36
N THR A 11 -4.36 6.88 12.01
CA THR A 11 -4.28 7.40 10.64
C THR A 11 -2.83 7.57 10.19
N ARG A 12 -1.96 8.09 11.06
CA ARG A 12 -0.53 8.26 10.76
C ARG A 12 0.17 6.91 10.62
N LEU A 13 -0.12 5.96 11.51
CA LEU A 13 0.38 4.59 11.43
C LEU A 13 0.02 3.97 10.07
N PHE A 14 -1.28 3.95 9.73
CA PHE A 14 -1.74 3.38 8.46
C PHE A 14 -1.09 4.07 7.26
N HIS A 15 -1.01 5.39 7.25
CA HIS A 15 -0.39 6.15 6.18
C HIS A 15 1.07 5.74 5.94
N TRP A 16 1.91 5.77 6.99
CA TRP A 16 3.33 5.48 6.85
C TRP A 16 3.60 4.00 6.62
N SER A 17 2.81 3.10 7.22
CA SER A 17 2.90 1.67 6.92
C SER A 17 2.49 1.36 5.49
N PHE A 18 1.47 2.03 4.93
CA PHE A 18 1.11 1.89 3.52
C PHE A 18 2.22 2.40 2.60
N ALA A 19 2.67 3.64 2.82
CA ALA A 19 3.71 4.25 1.98
C ALA A 19 4.99 3.40 1.99
N GLY A 20 5.47 3.01 3.17
CA GLY A 20 6.65 2.16 3.30
C GLY A 20 6.46 0.77 2.73
N GLY A 21 5.31 0.14 2.98
CA GLY A 21 5.01 -1.21 2.47
C GLY A 21 4.89 -1.27 0.95
N ILE A 22 4.22 -0.29 0.33
CA ILE A 22 4.13 -0.18 -1.13
C ILE A 22 5.51 0.05 -1.73
N LEU A 23 6.32 0.96 -1.18
CA LEU A 23 7.67 1.23 -1.68
C LEU A 23 8.58 0.00 -1.55
N ALA A 24 8.51 -0.72 -0.42
CA ALA A 24 9.28 -1.95 -0.22
C ALA A 24 8.85 -3.06 -1.19
N ALA A 25 7.54 -3.27 -1.35
CA ALA A 25 7.01 -4.27 -2.29
C ALA A 25 7.35 -3.93 -3.74
N ALA A 26 7.25 -2.65 -4.13
CA ALA A 26 7.62 -2.17 -5.46
C ALA A 26 9.13 -2.29 -5.69
N PHE A 27 9.97 -1.99 -4.70
CA PHE A 27 11.41 -2.17 -4.79
C PHE A 27 11.79 -3.65 -5.04
N ILE A 28 11.20 -4.57 -4.28
CA ILE A 28 11.44 -6.01 -4.49
C ILE A 28 11.04 -6.43 -5.91
N ALA A 29 9.84 -6.06 -6.36
CA ALA A 29 9.33 -6.49 -7.66
C ALA A 29 10.06 -5.82 -8.84
N LEU A 30 10.23 -4.50 -8.81
CA LEU A 30 10.72 -3.72 -9.96
C LEU A 30 12.24 -3.60 -10.01
N ALA A 31 12.92 -3.54 -8.86
CA ALA A 31 14.38 -3.34 -8.82
C ALA A 31 15.15 -4.66 -8.68
N LEU A 32 14.62 -5.64 -7.93
CA LEU A 32 15.28 -6.94 -7.75
C LEU A 32 14.77 -8.00 -8.71
N GLY A 33 13.50 -7.94 -9.11
CA GLY A 33 12.87 -8.86 -10.06
C GLY A 33 12.23 -10.10 -9.42
N GLU A 34 11.38 -10.79 -10.19
CA GLU A 34 10.56 -11.91 -9.72
C GLU A 34 11.35 -13.18 -9.38
N HIS A 35 12.55 -13.33 -9.94
CA HIS A 35 13.43 -14.46 -9.65
C HIS A 35 14.36 -14.24 -8.44
N HIS A 36 14.33 -13.07 -7.80
CA HIS A 36 15.17 -12.79 -6.65
C HIS A 36 14.71 -13.57 -5.41
N THR A 37 15.64 -13.99 -4.55
CA THR A 37 15.34 -14.75 -3.32
C THR A 37 14.44 -14.00 -2.32
N LEU A 38 14.37 -12.68 -2.44
CA LEU A 38 13.50 -11.81 -1.64
C LEU A 38 12.08 -11.67 -2.22
N PHE A 39 11.81 -12.18 -3.42
CA PHE A 39 10.50 -12.02 -4.05
C PHE A 39 9.32 -12.57 -3.23
N PRO A 40 9.42 -13.70 -2.49
CA PRO A 40 8.33 -14.14 -1.62
C PRO A 40 7.89 -13.08 -0.59
N TYR A 41 8.79 -12.18 -0.17
CA TYR A 41 8.46 -11.09 0.73
C TYR A 41 7.65 -9.98 0.06
N HIS A 42 7.67 -9.84 -1.27
CA HIS A 42 6.72 -8.99 -2.00
C HIS A 42 5.28 -9.42 -1.71
N ALA A 43 5.00 -10.73 -1.82
CA ALA A 43 3.66 -11.27 -1.55
C ALA A 43 3.28 -11.16 -0.06
N ILE A 44 4.21 -11.40 0.87
CA ILE A 44 3.99 -11.21 2.32
C ILE A 44 3.67 -9.74 2.63
N LEU A 45 4.37 -8.79 2.01
CA LEU A 45 4.07 -7.37 2.14
C LEU A 45 2.68 -7.04 1.58
N GLY A 46 2.31 -7.60 0.42
CA GLY A 46 0.97 -7.46 -0.15
C GLY A 46 -0.14 -7.95 0.80
N LEU A 47 0.04 -9.12 1.41
CA LEU A 47 -0.89 -9.67 2.41
C LEU A 47 -0.91 -8.87 3.72
N THR A 48 0.22 -8.28 4.11
CA THR A 48 0.29 -7.36 5.25
C THR A 48 -0.48 -6.07 4.94
N LEU A 49 -0.28 -5.50 3.75
CA LEU A 49 -1.01 -4.32 3.26
C LEU A 49 -2.51 -4.58 3.13
N ALA A 50 -2.92 -5.81 2.84
CA ALA A 50 -4.33 -6.21 2.85
C ALA A 50 -4.98 -6.01 4.23
N LEU A 51 -4.32 -6.46 5.31
CA LEU A 51 -4.81 -6.24 6.67
C LEU A 51 -4.81 -4.74 7.03
N ILE A 52 -3.73 -4.02 6.69
CA ILE A 52 -3.65 -2.57 6.94
C ILE A 52 -4.77 -1.84 6.18
N LEU A 53 -5.09 -2.25 4.95
CA LEU A 53 -6.21 -1.72 4.16
C LEU A 53 -7.53 -1.91 4.90
N ALA A 54 -7.81 -3.14 5.33
CA ALA A 54 -9.04 -3.47 6.04
C ALA A 54 -9.17 -2.62 7.32
N LEU A 55 -8.11 -2.55 8.14
CA LEU A 55 -8.08 -1.72 9.35
C LEU A 55 -8.28 -0.24 9.04
N ARG A 56 -7.66 0.28 7.97
CA ARG A 56 -7.81 1.67 7.54
C ARG A 56 -9.23 1.97 7.07
N LEU A 57 -9.88 1.05 6.35
CA LEU A 57 -11.27 1.18 5.90
C LEU A 57 -12.22 1.21 7.10
N VAL A 58 -12.05 0.31 8.06
CA VAL A 58 -12.81 0.31 9.33
C VAL A 58 -12.60 1.63 10.07
N TRP A 59 -11.35 2.07 10.26
CA TRP A 59 -11.03 3.34 10.90
C TRP A 59 -11.58 4.55 10.13
N GLY A 60 -11.71 4.46 8.80
CA GLY A 60 -12.35 5.47 7.97
C GLY A 60 -13.86 5.59 8.16
N VAL A 61 -14.48 4.66 8.89
CA VAL A 61 -15.89 4.75 9.29
C VAL A 61 -16.03 5.18 10.74
N ILE A 62 -15.30 4.53 11.66
CA ILE A 62 -15.49 4.71 13.11
C ILE A 62 -14.47 5.64 13.79
N GLY A 63 -13.46 6.11 13.06
CA GLY A 63 -12.33 6.87 13.59
C GLY A 63 -12.67 8.30 14.04
N THR A 64 -11.62 9.07 14.30
CA THR A 64 -11.77 10.49 14.68
C THR A 64 -12.27 11.35 13.51
N ARG A 65 -12.65 12.60 13.78
CA ARG A 65 -13.26 13.52 12.81
C ARG A 65 -12.58 13.46 11.44
N HIS A 66 -11.27 13.73 11.40
CA HIS A 66 -10.50 13.84 10.16
C HIS A 66 -10.05 12.50 9.57
N ALA A 67 -10.24 11.39 10.28
CA ALA A 67 -9.97 10.05 9.77
C ALA A 67 -11.14 9.51 8.92
N ARG A 68 -12.36 9.98 9.19
CA ARG A 68 -13.59 9.45 8.60
C ARG A 68 -13.79 9.91 7.16
N PHE A 69 -14.15 8.99 6.26
CA PHE A 69 -14.39 9.29 4.85
C PHE A 69 -15.45 10.36 4.63
N ARG A 70 -16.47 10.42 5.50
CA ARG A 70 -17.53 11.43 5.45
C ARG A 70 -17.03 12.86 5.67
N ASP A 71 -15.92 13.05 6.38
CA ASP A 71 -15.33 14.37 6.66
C ASP A 71 -14.67 14.99 5.42
N PHE A 72 -14.28 14.16 4.46
CA PHE A 72 -13.58 14.58 3.25
C PHE A 72 -14.16 14.00 1.97
N ALA A 73 -15.45 13.62 1.98
CA ALA A 73 -16.20 13.18 0.81
C ALA A 73 -16.66 14.40 -0.02
N PHE A 74 -15.72 15.06 -0.68
CA PHE A 74 -16.01 16.22 -1.52
C PHE A 74 -16.60 15.79 -2.87
N GLY A 75 -17.70 16.41 -3.28
CA GLY A 75 -18.30 16.18 -4.60
C GLY A 75 -17.43 16.71 -5.75
N PRO A 76 -17.66 16.25 -6.99
CA PRO A 76 -16.83 16.61 -8.16
C PRO A 76 -16.76 18.12 -8.41
N ARG A 77 -17.86 18.85 -8.16
CA ARG A 77 -17.88 20.32 -8.26
C ARG A 77 -16.91 21.00 -7.30
N ALA A 78 -16.74 20.46 -6.09
CA ALA A 78 -15.81 21.03 -5.10
C ALA A 78 -14.35 20.84 -5.51
N VAL A 79 -14.04 19.73 -6.20
CA VAL A 79 -12.70 19.50 -6.76
C VAL A 79 -12.40 20.47 -7.89
N LEU A 80 -13.34 20.66 -8.81
CA LEU A 80 -13.19 21.61 -9.91
C LEU A 80 -13.06 23.05 -9.39
N ALA A 81 -13.88 23.44 -8.41
CA ALA A 81 -13.78 24.73 -7.75
C ALA A 81 -12.44 24.89 -7.01
N TYR A 82 -11.95 23.85 -6.34
CA TYR A 82 -10.64 23.86 -5.69
C TYR A 82 -9.51 24.02 -6.71
N ALA A 83 -9.52 23.24 -7.80
CA ALA A 83 -8.53 23.37 -8.88
C ALA A 83 -8.53 24.77 -9.52
N ALA A 84 -9.70 25.35 -9.77
CA ALA A 84 -9.82 26.72 -10.24
C ALA A 84 -9.29 27.74 -9.21
N SER A 85 -9.53 27.51 -7.91
CA SER A 85 -9.02 28.37 -6.83
C SER A 85 -7.49 28.36 -6.71
N LEU A 86 -6.83 27.26 -7.12
CA LEU A 86 -5.36 27.18 -7.14
C LEU A 86 -4.74 28.08 -8.22
N LEU A 87 -5.46 28.35 -9.31
CA LEU A 87 -5.06 29.28 -10.37
C LEU A 87 -5.40 30.75 -10.02
N GLY A 88 -6.28 30.97 -9.03
CA GLY A 88 -6.73 32.28 -8.59
C GLY A 88 -5.88 32.91 -7.46
N ARG A 89 -6.25 34.13 -7.05
CA ARG A 89 -5.60 34.88 -5.95
C ARG A 89 -6.19 34.62 -4.55
N ALA A 90 -7.26 33.83 -4.43
CA ALA A 90 -7.98 33.57 -3.18
C ALA A 90 -7.98 32.07 -2.81
N PRO A 91 -6.84 31.53 -2.35
CA PRO A 91 -6.74 30.11 -2.04
C PRO A 91 -7.55 29.72 -0.78
N GLN A 92 -8.29 28.61 -0.87
CA GLN A 92 -9.09 28.09 0.24
C GLN A 92 -8.25 27.21 1.18
N ARG A 93 -8.14 27.61 2.45
CA ARG A 93 -7.47 26.82 3.49
C ARG A 93 -8.40 25.77 4.07
N HIS A 94 -7.92 24.53 4.14
CA HIS A 94 -8.65 23.40 4.72
C HIS A 94 -7.87 22.82 5.90
N SER A 95 -8.52 22.73 7.07
CA SER A 95 -7.90 22.24 8.31
C SER A 95 -7.58 20.74 8.26
N GLY A 96 -8.46 19.94 7.65
CA GLY A 96 -8.27 18.51 7.39
C GLY A 96 -7.73 18.23 5.98
N HIS A 97 -8.46 17.44 5.20
CA HIS A 97 -8.18 17.21 3.78
C HIS A 97 -8.76 18.34 2.92
N ASN A 98 -8.12 18.62 1.79
CA ASN A 98 -8.69 19.48 0.75
C ASN A 98 -9.34 18.61 -0.35
N PRO A 99 -10.20 19.17 -1.23
CA PRO A 99 -10.87 18.39 -2.25
C PRO A 99 -9.94 17.61 -3.18
N GLY A 100 -8.80 18.19 -3.55
CA GLY A 100 -7.80 17.52 -4.39
C GLY A 100 -7.17 16.32 -3.69
N SER A 101 -6.69 16.49 -2.45
CA SER A 101 -6.07 15.40 -1.70
C SER A 101 -7.05 14.28 -1.35
N ALA A 102 -8.32 14.62 -1.08
CA ALA A 102 -9.37 13.63 -0.83
C ALA A 102 -9.58 12.68 -2.01
N TRP A 103 -9.67 13.20 -3.24
CA TRP A 103 -9.87 12.37 -4.44
C TRP A 103 -8.65 11.48 -4.72
N VAL A 104 -7.44 12.01 -4.55
CA VAL A 104 -6.21 11.21 -4.66
C VAL A 104 -6.19 10.10 -3.61
N ILE A 105 -6.62 10.36 -2.37
CA ILE A 105 -6.71 9.32 -1.32
C ILE A 105 -7.70 8.22 -1.74
N PHE A 106 -8.89 8.57 -2.23
CA PHE A 106 -9.85 7.56 -2.68
C PHE A 106 -9.31 6.74 -3.87
N ALA A 107 -8.65 7.39 -4.83
CA ALA A 107 -8.00 6.70 -5.94
C ALA A 107 -6.90 5.75 -5.47
N LEU A 108 -6.02 6.20 -4.56
CA LEU A 108 -4.97 5.36 -3.97
C LEU A 108 -5.55 4.16 -3.23
N LEU A 109 -6.59 4.34 -2.41
CA LEU A 109 -7.24 3.23 -1.70
C LEU A 109 -7.91 2.23 -2.65
N ALA A 110 -8.56 2.72 -3.71
CA ALA A 110 -9.20 1.87 -4.71
C ALA A 110 -8.16 1.05 -5.50
N VAL A 111 -7.09 1.70 -5.98
CA VAL A 111 -6.02 1.02 -6.71
C VAL A 111 -5.26 0.05 -5.79
N ALA A 112 -5.06 0.39 -4.51
CA ALA A 112 -4.49 -0.54 -3.54
C ALA A 112 -5.35 -1.81 -3.41
N ALA A 113 -6.69 -1.66 -3.34
CA ALA A 113 -7.60 -2.79 -3.29
C ALA A 113 -7.49 -3.67 -4.54
N VAL A 114 -7.34 -3.08 -5.73
CA VAL A 114 -7.12 -3.82 -6.99
C VAL A 114 -5.80 -4.60 -6.92
N ILE A 115 -4.68 -3.94 -6.59
CA ILE A 115 -3.35 -4.58 -6.49
C ILE A 115 -3.36 -5.75 -5.50
N ILE A 116 -3.94 -5.55 -4.31
CA ILE A 116 -4.03 -6.59 -3.28
C ILE A 116 -4.88 -7.76 -3.77
N THR A 117 -6.03 -7.48 -4.40
CA THR A 117 -6.93 -8.52 -4.91
C THR A 117 -6.26 -9.33 -6.01
N THR A 118 -5.65 -8.67 -7.00
CA THR A 118 -4.95 -9.35 -8.10
C THR A 118 -3.71 -10.09 -7.61
N GLY A 119 -3.00 -9.57 -6.60
CA GLY A 119 -1.88 -10.27 -5.97
C GLY A 119 -2.31 -11.57 -5.28
N VAL A 120 -3.46 -11.56 -4.57
CA VAL A 120 -4.05 -12.78 -4.00
C VAL A 120 -4.50 -13.75 -5.09
N MET A 121 -5.06 -13.25 -6.20
CA MET A 121 -5.45 -14.07 -7.35
C MET A 121 -4.24 -14.76 -7.99
N LEU A 122 -3.13 -14.04 -8.19
CA LEU A 122 -1.88 -14.61 -8.67
C LEU A 122 -1.35 -15.69 -7.72
N GLY A 123 -1.39 -15.44 -6.41
CA GLY A 123 -1.02 -16.46 -5.42
C GLY A 123 -1.91 -17.70 -5.41
N ARG A 124 -3.09 -17.64 -6.05
CA ARG A 124 -4.00 -18.78 -6.29
C ARG A 124 -3.85 -19.40 -7.68
N GLY A 125 -2.93 -18.92 -8.52
CA GLY A 125 -2.66 -19.43 -9.86
C GLY A 125 -3.52 -18.82 -10.98
N PHE A 126 -4.19 -17.68 -10.73
CA PHE A 126 -4.94 -16.97 -11.77
C PHE A 126 -4.02 -16.01 -12.56
N GLU A 127 -3.27 -16.56 -13.53
CA GLU A 127 -2.27 -15.80 -14.30
C GLU A 127 -2.83 -14.59 -15.07
N ALA A 128 -4.10 -14.64 -15.47
CA ALA A 128 -4.77 -13.51 -16.12
C ALA A 128 -4.81 -12.22 -15.26
N ALA A 129 -4.57 -12.33 -13.93
CA ALA A 129 -4.48 -11.18 -13.05
C ALA A 129 -3.14 -10.43 -13.15
N LYS A 130 -2.10 -11.00 -13.79
CA LYS A 130 -0.73 -10.43 -13.85
C LYS A 130 -0.73 -9.05 -14.50
N GLU A 131 -1.31 -8.95 -15.70
CA GLU A 131 -1.38 -7.69 -16.45
C GLU A 131 -2.13 -6.59 -15.68
N ILE A 132 -3.24 -6.95 -15.01
CA ILE A 132 -4.01 -6.01 -14.19
C ILE A 132 -3.20 -5.57 -12.97
N HIS A 133 -2.49 -6.50 -12.33
CA HIS A 133 -1.62 -6.19 -11.18
C HIS A 133 -0.51 -5.21 -11.56
N GLU A 134 0.23 -5.50 -12.63
CA GLU A 134 1.33 -4.65 -13.11
C GLU A 134 0.82 -3.27 -13.54
N THR A 135 -0.28 -3.21 -14.29
CA THR A 135 -0.91 -1.95 -14.70
C THR A 135 -1.33 -1.13 -13.49
N ALA A 136 -1.98 -1.78 -12.50
CA ALA A 136 -2.42 -1.10 -11.28
C ALA A 136 -1.24 -0.59 -10.45
N VAL A 137 -0.10 -1.29 -10.42
CA VAL A 137 1.13 -0.81 -9.77
C VAL A 137 1.66 0.45 -10.44
N TRP A 138 1.72 0.52 -11.77
CA TRP A 138 2.14 1.75 -12.46
C TRP A 138 1.19 2.92 -12.19
N VAL A 139 -0.12 2.67 -12.17
CA VAL A 139 -1.13 3.67 -11.78
C VAL A 139 -0.92 4.11 -10.33
N MET A 140 -0.66 3.19 -9.41
CA MET A 140 -0.36 3.49 -8.01
C MET A 140 0.86 4.39 -7.86
N LEU A 141 1.95 4.08 -8.56
CA LEU A 141 3.18 4.90 -8.54
C LEU A 141 2.94 6.30 -9.11
N ALA A 142 2.18 6.42 -10.20
CA ALA A 142 1.80 7.71 -10.76
C ALA A 142 0.93 8.52 -9.78
N LEU A 143 -0.07 7.90 -9.15
CA LEU A 143 -0.91 8.54 -8.15
C LEU A 143 -0.11 8.95 -6.90
N ALA A 144 0.84 8.12 -6.47
CA ALA A 144 1.73 8.45 -5.36
C ALA A 144 2.64 9.64 -5.71
N ALA A 145 3.16 9.71 -6.93
CA ALA A 145 3.92 10.87 -7.40
C ALA A 145 3.06 12.14 -7.42
N VAL A 146 1.84 12.07 -7.96
CA VAL A 146 0.87 13.19 -7.93
C VAL A 146 0.56 13.61 -6.49
N HIS A 147 0.37 12.66 -5.58
CA HIS A 147 0.15 12.93 -4.17
C HIS A 147 1.31 13.71 -3.54
N VAL A 148 2.55 13.23 -3.72
CA VAL A 148 3.76 13.87 -3.19
C VAL A 148 3.98 15.25 -3.81
N LEU A 149 3.77 15.40 -5.11
CA LEU A 149 3.84 16.69 -5.79
C LEU A 149 2.78 17.68 -5.24
N GLY A 150 1.56 17.21 -4.99
CA GLY A 150 0.51 18.00 -4.34
C GLY A 150 0.90 18.44 -2.92
N VAL A 151 1.56 17.56 -2.17
CA VAL A 151 2.09 17.86 -0.84
C VAL A 151 3.21 18.91 -0.89
N ALA A 152 4.16 18.76 -1.83
CA ALA A 152 5.23 19.71 -2.04
C ALA A 152 4.69 21.08 -2.47
N PHE A 153 3.77 21.10 -3.44
CA PHE A 153 3.11 22.31 -3.90
C PHE A 153 2.40 23.05 -2.76
N HIS A 154 1.60 22.34 -1.95
CA HIS A 154 0.95 22.92 -0.78
C HIS A 154 1.97 23.49 0.21
N THR A 155 3.03 22.75 0.50
CA THR A 155 4.08 23.16 1.44
C THR A 155 4.77 24.44 0.97
N LEU A 156 5.13 24.54 -0.30
CA LEU A 156 5.75 25.72 -0.89
C LEU A 156 4.80 26.91 -0.93
N ARG A 157 3.55 26.69 -1.38
CA ARG A 157 2.56 27.76 -1.59
C ARG A 157 2.07 28.38 -0.28
N TYR A 158 1.78 27.54 0.72
CA TYR A 158 1.20 27.97 1.99
C TYR A 158 2.23 28.12 3.12
N ARG A 159 3.50 27.79 2.85
CA ARG A 159 4.59 27.74 3.84
C ARG A 159 4.21 26.94 5.09
N GLU A 160 3.43 25.88 4.90
CA GLU A 160 2.96 25.00 5.95
C GLU A 160 3.53 23.59 5.70
N ASN A 161 4.34 23.09 6.64
CA ASN A 161 4.92 21.75 6.52
C ASN A 161 3.88 20.67 6.88
N ILE A 162 3.07 20.31 5.89
CA ILE A 162 2.03 19.30 6.04
C ILE A 162 2.60 17.88 6.17
N THR A 163 3.82 17.62 5.67
CA THR A 163 4.51 16.35 5.90
C THR A 163 4.83 16.16 7.38
N ALA A 164 5.36 17.20 8.04
CA ALA A 164 5.59 17.17 9.49
C ALA A 164 4.30 16.95 10.27
N SER A 165 3.17 17.51 9.79
CA SER A 165 1.86 17.25 10.40
C SER A 165 1.49 15.76 10.40
N MET A 166 1.93 14.98 9.41
CA MET A 166 1.74 13.52 9.37
C MET A 166 2.70 12.74 10.27
N VAL A 167 3.65 13.41 10.92
CA VAL A 167 4.51 12.83 11.95
C VAL A 167 3.98 13.18 13.34
N HIS A 168 3.88 14.48 13.65
CA HIS A 168 3.49 14.95 14.98
C HIS A 168 1.96 15.13 15.17
N GLY A 169 1.18 15.07 14.11
CA GLY A 169 -0.29 15.08 14.15
C GLY A 169 -0.95 16.44 14.31
N ARG A 170 -0.20 17.54 14.22
CA ARG A 170 -0.69 18.90 14.49
C ARG A 170 -0.61 19.77 13.24
N LYS A 171 -1.55 20.69 13.07
CA LYS A 171 -1.53 21.74 12.02
C LYS A 171 -1.84 23.09 12.63
N ASP A 172 -1.53 24.16 11.91
CA ASP A 172 -1.85 25.51 12.34
C ASP A 172 -3.30 25.86 11.96
N ALA A 173 -4.24 25.60 12.86
CA ALA A 173 -5.68 25.66 12.60
C ALA A 173 -6.47 26.13 13.83
N PRO A 174 -7.70 26.66 13.66
CA PRO A 174 -8.56 27.02 14.80
C PRO A 174 -8.84 25.81 15.71
N ALA A 175 -8.83 26.02 17.02
CA ALA A 175 -8.93 24.95 18.02
C ALA A 175 -10.22 24.11 17.90
N GLU A 176 -11.31 24.71 17.43
CA GLU A 176 -12.60 24.06 17.17
C GLU A 176 -12.52 22.91 16.14
N HIS A 177 -11.53 22.97 15.24
CA HIS A 177 -11.28 21.95 14.24
C HIS A 177 -10.55 20.74 14.84
N GLY A 178 -9.92 20.88 16.00
CA GLY A 178 -9.12 19.82 16.61
C GLY A 178 -9.89 18.58 17.02
N ILE A 179 -9.19 17.44 17.05
CA ILE A 179 -9.71 16.19 17.62
C ILE A 179 -9.46 16.16 19.13
N PRO A 180 -10.38 15.55 19.92
CA PRO A 180 -10.25 15.52 21.38
C PRO A 180 -9.18 14.55 21.90
N SER A 181 -8.75 13.58 21.09
CA SER A 181 -7.76 12.57 21.47
C SER A 181 -7.02 12.03 20.26
N ALA A 182 -5.72 11.79 20.40
CA ALA A 182 -4.87 11.17 19.39
C ALA A 182 -5.06 9.65 19.26
N LYS A 183 -5.88 9.01 20.11
CA LYS A 183 -6.14 7.55 20.11
C LYS A 183 -4.87 6.66 20.10
N PRO A 184 -3.88 6.88 20.99
CA PRO A 184 -2.63 6.11 20.98
C PRO A 184 -2.83 4.61 21.26
N ILE A 185 -3.72 4.24 22.19
CA ILE A 185 -4.01 2.84 22.51
C ILE A 185 -4.52 2.10 21.27
N THR A 186 -5.43 2.70 20.51
CA THR A 186 -5.94 2.11 19.26
C THR A 186 -4.83 1.89 18.24
N ALA A 187 -3.87 2.82 18.15
CA ALA A 187 -2.72 2.66 17.26
C ALA A 187 -1.80 1.54 17.70
N ILE A 188 -1.55 1.38 19.01
CA ILE A 188 -0.76 0.27 19.57
C ILE A 188 -1.44 -1.05 19.27
N VAL A 189 -2.75 -1.17 19.52
CA VAL A 189 -3.52 -2.38 19.21
C VAL A 189 -3.43 -2.71 17.71
N ALA A 190 -3.65 -1.73 16.83
CA ALA A 190 -3.52 -1.93 15.40
C ALA A 190 -2.10 -2.37 14.99
N ALA A 191 -1.06 -1.76 15.56
CA ALA A 191 0.33 -2.13 15.30
C ALA A 191 0.65 -3.56 15.76
N VAL A 192 0.18 -3.96 16.94
CA VAL A 192 0.34 -5.34 17.45
C VAL A 192 -0.39 -6.33 16.56
N LEU A 193 -1.61 -6.03 16.12
CA LEU A 193 -2.37 -6.89 15.21
C LEU A 193 -1.64 -7.07 13.87
N VAL A 194 -1.15 -5.98 13.28
CA VAL A 194 -0.38 -6.02 12.03
C VAL A 194 0.92 -6.81 12.23
N ALA A 195 1.67 -6.56 13.31
CA ALA A 195 2.91 -7.27 13.60
C ALA A 195 2.68 -8.77 13.81
N ALA A 196 1.66 -9.15 14.58
CA ALA A 196 1.30 -10.55 14.80
C ALA A 196 0.88 -11.24 13.50
N TRP A 197 0.11 -10.56 12.65
CA TRP A 197 -0.26 -11.05 11.34
C TRP A 197 0.95 -11.26 10.42
N THR A 198 1.82 -10.25 10.28
CA THR A 198 3.04 -10.36 9.47
C THR A 198 3.95 -11.45 10.01
N LEU A 199 4.15 -11.53 11.32
CA LEU A 199 4.96 -12.58 11.95
C LEU A 199 4.38 -13.97 11.66
N SER A 200 3.06 -14.14 11.73
CA SER A 200 2.42 -15.40 11.38
C SER A 200 2.62 -15.79 9.91
N LEU A 201 2.59 -14.82 8.98
CA LEU A 201 2.86 -15.08 7.56
C LEU A 201 4.32 -15.48 7.30
N VAL A 202 5.26 -14.81 7.97
CA VAL A 202 6.70 -15.07 7.84
C VAL A 202 7.07 -16.41 8.48
N THR A 203 6.56 -16.70 9.67
CA THR A 203 6.85 -17.97 10.37
C THR A 203 6.13 -19.16 9.73
N GLY A 204 4.98 -18.93 9.08
CA GLY A 204 4.26 -19.92 8.28
C GLY A 204 4.74 -20.05 6.83
N PHE A 205 5.78 -19.30 6.41
CA PHE A 205 6.33 -19.39 5.07
C PHE A 205 7.18 -20.66 4.92
N ASP A 206 6.86 -21.46 3.90
CA ASP A 206 7.64 -22.63 3.49
C ASP A 206 8.52 -22.25 2.28
N PRO A 207 9.86 -22.13 2.45
CA PRO A 207 10.77 -21.76 1.37
C PRO A 207 10.89 -22.82 0.28
N ALA A 208 10.75 -24.10 0.63
CA ALA A 208 10.90 -25.20 -0.33
C ALA A 208 9.73 -25.25 -1.32
N ARG A 209 8.54 -24.84 -0.87
CA ARG A 209 7.33 -24.76 -1.70
C ARG A 209 6.98 -23.35 -2.16
N ALA A 210 7.71 -22.34 -1.69
CA ALA A 210 7.39 -20.93 -1.85
C ALA A 210 5.92 -20.62 -1.51
N THR A 211 5.41 -21.15 -0.39
CA THR A 211 3.99 -20.99 0.00
C THR A 211 3.84 -20.42 1.39
N THR A 212 2.74 -19.71 1.64
CA THR A 212 2.31 -19.34 3.00
C THR A 212 0.83 -19.58 3.16
N THR A 213 0.39 -19.83 4.39
CA THR A 213 -1.02 -20.02 4.71
C THR A 213 -1.57 -18.77 5.37
N ILE A 214 -2.68 -18.25 4.86
CA ILE A 214 -3.34 -17.08 5.41
C ILE A 214 -3.86 -17.41 6.82
N PRO A 215 -3.40 -16.72 7.88
CA PRO A 215 -3.85 -16.97 9.24
C PRO A 215 -5.36 -16.79 9.37
N GLY A 216 -6.03 -17.74 10.05
CA GLY A 216 -7.48 -17.71 10.29
C GLY A 216 -8.37 -18.12 9.10
N VAL A 217 -7.86 -18.12 7.87
CA VAL A 217 -8.61 -18.55 6.66
C VAL A 217 -8.20 -19.95 6.21
N GLY A 218 -6.95 -20.36 6.48
CA GLY A 218 -6.44 -21.68 6.11
C GLY A 218 -6.17 -21.86 4.60
N VAL A 219 -6.30 -20.80 3.81
CA VAL A 219 -5.98 -20.81 2.37
C VAL A 219 -4.47 -20.69 2.20
N THR A 220 -3.87 -21.65 1.48
CA THR A 220 -2.46 -21.60 1.08
C THR A 220 -2.31 -20.85 -0.23
N LEU A 221 -1.36 -19.91 -0.27
CA LEU A 221 -0.99 -19.13 -1.45
C LEU A 221 0.44 -19.46 -1.85
N ARG A 222 0.68 -19.48 -3.17
CA ARG A 222 2.02 -19.53 -3.75
C ARG A 222 2.56 -18.10 -3.86
N LEU A 223 3.81 -17.88 -3.42
CA LEU A 223 4.43 -16.56 -3.30
C LEU A 223 5.52 -16.29 -4.33
N ALA A 224 6.02 -17.34 -4.99
CA ALA A 224 6.95 -17.26 -6.11
C ALA A 224 6.74 -18.47 -7.03
N GLU A 225 7.15 -18.34 -8.29
CA GLU A 225 7.28 -19.50 -9.17
C GLU A 225 8.30 -20.47 -8.56
N SER A 226 8.02 -21.77 -8.72
CA SER A 226 8.98 -22.80 -8.32
C SER A 226 10.25 -22.58 -9.14
N PRO A 227 11.46 -22.61 -8.55
CA PRO A 227 12.66 -22.75 -9.37
C PRO A 227 12.42 -23.98 -10.23
N GLU A 228 12.47 -23.81 -11.55
CA GLU A 228 12.29 -24.91 -12.49
C GLU A 228 13.14 -26.08 -11.99
N ARG A 229 12.51 -27.25 -11.80
CA ARG A 229 13.29 -28.48 -11.79
C ARG A 229 13.96 -28.52 -13.14
N GLU A 230 15.27 -28.29 -13.14
CA GLU A 230 16.14 -28.52 -14.28
C GLU A 230 15.67 -29.81 -14.97
N PRO A 231 15.26 -29.75 -16.26
CA PRO A 231 14.73 -30.93 -16.92
C PRO A 231 15.80 -32.01 -16.83
N ASP A 232 15.44 -33.12 -16.21
CA ASP A 232 16.26 -34.32 -16.04
C ASP A 232 17.00 -34.59 -17.36
N ARG A 233 18.29 -34.21 -17.41
CA ARG A 233 19.16 -34.53 -18.53
C ARG A 233 19.33 -36.04 -18.46
N ARG A 234 18.42 -36.76 -19.13
CA ARG A 234 18.60 -38.17 -19.42
C ARG A 234 20.02 -38.34 -19.94
N PRO A 235 20.84 -39.23 -19.35
CA PRO A 235 22.14 -39.49 -19.91
C PRO A 235 21.90 -40.03 -21.32
N GLU A 236 22.36 -39.27 -22.32
CA GLU A 236 22.42 -39.73 -23.70
C GLU A 236 23.15 -41.07 -23.68
N ASN A 237 22.42 -42.12 -24.03
CA ASN A 237 22.91 -43.47 -24.02
C ASN A 237 24.02 -43.57 -25.05
N ARG A 238 25.27 -43.53 -24.58
CA ARG A 238 26.46 -43.76 -25.37
C ARG A 238 26.56 -45.25 -25.66
N ALA A 239 25.69 -45.74 -26.53
CA ALA A 239 25.72 -47.08 -27.08
C ALA A 239 25.40 -46.97 -28.56
N ASP A 240 26.47 -46.78 -29.35
CA ASP A 240 26.64 -47.37 -30.68
C ASP A 240 28.11 -47.15 -31.06
N ARG A 241 28.96 -47.98 -30.45
CA ARG A 241 30.21 -48.46 -31.05
C ARG A 241 29.98 -49.93 -31.36
N HIS A 242 29.74 -50.23 -32.62
CA HIS A 242 30.12 -51.45 -33.33
C HIS A 242 30.06 -51.08 -34.80
N ASP A 243 31.22 -50.92 -35.42
CA ASP A 243 31.90 -51.97 -36.20
C ASP A 243 31.20 -52.12 -37.55
N ASP A 244 31.84 -51.59 -38.58
CA ASP A 244 31.83 -52.15 -39.93
C ASP A 244 33.16 -51.73 -40.57
N ASP A 245 34.16 -52.61 -40.38
CA ASP A 245 35.26 -52.81 -41.31
C ASP A 245 34.70 -53.58 -42.52
N ASP A 246 34.79 -52.99 -43.72
CA ASP A 246 35.16 -53.61 -45.03
C ASP A 246 34.99 -52.62 -46.20
#